data_AF-A0A4Z0LYX9-F1
#
_entry.id   AF-A0A4Z0LYX9-F1
#
_cell.length_a   1.000
_cell.length_b   1.000
_cell.length_c   1.000
_cell.angle_alpha   90.00
_cell.angle_beta   90.00
_cell.angle_gamma   90.00
#
_symmetry.space_group_name_H-M   'P 1'
#
loop_
_entity.id
_entity.type
_entity.pdbx_description
1 polymer ?
#
loop_
_entity_poly.entity_id
_entity_poly.type
_entity_poly.pdbx_seq_one_letter_code
_entity_poly.pdbx_strand_id
1 'polypeptide(L)'
;PRLFADAIHAMYPGKLLAYNCSPSFNWQKNLDDKTIASFQQQLSDMGYKYQFITLAGIHSMWFNMFDLAHAYAQGEGMKHYVERVQQPEFAAAKDGYTFVSHQQEVGTGYFDKVTTIIQGGASSVTALTGSTEESQF
;
A
#
# COMPACT_ATOMS: atom_id res chain seq x y z
N PRO A 1 -2.00 2.05 27.84
CA PRO A 1 -2.82 3.03 27.07
C PRO A 1 -4.01 3.55 27.88
N ARG A 2 -4.83 2.67 28.48
CA ARG A 2 -6.03 3.05 29.26
C ARG A 2 -5.77 4.09 30.37
N LEU A 3 -4.79 3.84 31.25
CA LEU A 3 -4.44 4.77 32.34
C LEU A 3 -4.12 6.19 31.85
N PHE A 4 -3.46 6.31 30.69
CA PHE A 4 -3.16 7.61 30.09
C PHE A 4 -4.43 8.28 29.56
N ALA A 5 -5.27 7.53 28.84
CA ALA A 5 -6.53 8.04 28.30
C ALA A 5 -7.47 8.53 29.42
N ASP A 6 -7.66 7.72 30.46
CA ASP A 6 -8.52 8.05 31.60
C ASP A 6 -8.04 9.34 32.31
N ALA A 7 -6.73 9.49 32.52
CA ALA A 7 -6.15 10.68 33.12
C ALA A 7 -6.34 11.94 32.26
N ILE A 8 -6.17 11.83 30.93
CA ILE A 8 -6.40 12.95 30.02
C ILE A 8 -7.89 13.31 29.98
N HIS A 9 -8.80 12.34 29.91
CA HIS A 9 -10.23 12.60 29.83
C HIS A 9 -10.84 13.12 31.13
N ALA A 10 -10.24 12.82 32.29
CA ALA A 10 -10.65 13.43 33.55
C ALA A 10 -10.44 14.96 33.56
N MET A 11 -9.36 15.44 32.93
CA MET A 11 -9.04 16.87 32.85
C MET A 11 -9.62 17.53 31.58
N TYR A 12 -9.71 16.77 30.50
CA TYR A 12 -10.15 17.21 29.18
C TYR A 12 -11.12 16.18 28.58
N PRO A 13 -12.40 16.17 29.03
CA PRO A 13 -13.38 15.20 28.57
C PRO A 13 -13.50 15.18 27.04
N GLY A 14 -13.46 13.98 26.46
CA GLY A 14 -13.60 13.78 25.01
C GLY A 14 -12.39 14.21 24.17
N LYS A 15 -11.24 14.56 24.79
CA LYS A 15 -10.03 14.92 24.04
C LYS A 15 -9.61 13.78 23.11
N LEU A 16 -9.49 14.08 21.81
CA LEU A 16 -9.00 13.11 20.81
C LEU A 16 -7.55 12.76 21.09
N LEU A 17 -7.25 11.46 21.09
CA LEU A 17 -5.90 10.93 21.28
C LEU A 17 -5.39 10.26 20.00
N ALA A 18 -4.07 10.12 19.91
CA ALA A 18 -3.41 9.36 18.86
C ALA A 18 -2.50 8.27 19.44
N TYR A 19 -2.36 7.14 18.74
CA TYR A 19 -1.52 6.02 19.16
C TYR A 19 -0.66 5.50 18.00
N ASN A 20 0.63 5.32 18.27
CA ASN A 20 1.55 4.67 17.33
C ASN A 20 1.57 3.15 17.56
N CYS A 21 1.02 2.39 16.63
CA CYS A 21 1.15 0.93 16.57
C CYS A 21 2.52 0.56 15.99
N SER A 22 3.57 0.79 16.78
CA SER A 22 4.95 0.78 16.31
C SER A 22 5.43 -0.61 15.83
N PRO A 23 6.08 -0.70 14.65
CA PRO A 23 6.82 -1.88 14.22
C PRO A 23 8.05 -2.20 15.09
N SER A 24 8.51 -1.25 15.92
CA SER A 24 9.60 -1.51 16.88
C SER A 24 9.17 -2.46 18.01
N PHE A 25 7.88 -2.75 18.16
CA PHE A 25 7.39 -3.77 19.07
C PHE A 25 7.44 -5.15 18.42
N ASN A 26 7.96 -6.13 19.15
CA ASN A 26 7.75 -7.53 18.79
C ASN A 26 6.34 -7.94 19.25
N TRP A 27 5.34 -7.79 18.37
CA TRP A 27 3.93 -7.94 18.70
C TRP A 27 3.59 -9.31 19.31
N GLN A 28 3.96 -10.41 18.64
CA GLN A 28 3.67 -11.76 19.14
C GLN A 28 4.45 -12.14 20.41
N LYS A 29 5.60 -11.52 20.66
CA LYS A 29 6.31 -11.69 21.93
C LYS A 29 5.56 -11.06 23.10
N ASN A 30 4.80 -10.00 22.86
CA ASN A 30 4.14 -9.22 23.90
C ASN A 30 2.64 -9.51 24.04
N LEU A 31 1.98 -9.95 22.97
CA LEU A 31 0.52 -10.08 22.88
C LEU A 31 0.15 -11.37 22.14
N ASP A 32 -0.97 -11.98 22.54
CA ASP A 32 -1.58 -13.09 21.81
C ASP A 32 -2.38 -12.61 20.58
N ASP A 33 -2.71 -13.54 19.69
CA ASP A 33 -3.40 -13.24 18.42
C ASP A 33 -4.77 -12.57 18.63
N LYS A 34 -5.51 -12.96 19.67
CA LYS A 34 -6.83 -12.37 19.98
C LYS A 34 -6.70 -10.92 20.40
N THR A 35 -5.66 -10.61 21.17
CA THR A 35 -5.36 -9.26 21.63
C THR A 35 -4.86 -8.41 20.48
N ILE A 36 -3.96 -8.92 19.63
CA ILE A 36 -3.49 -8.23 18.43
C ILE A 36 -4.67 -7.88 17.52
N ALA A 37 -5.56 -8.85 17.24
CA ALA A 37 -6.70 -8.66 16.34
C ALA A 37 -7.68 -7.59 16.84
N SER A 38 -7.84 -7.42 18.16
CA SER A 38 -8.75 -6.43 18.76
C SER A 38 -8.07 -5.15 19.23
N PHE A 39 -6.74 -5.04 19.11
CA PHE A 39 -5.94 -3.98 19.74
C PHE A 39 -6.38 -2.57 19.33
N GLN A 40 -6.57 -2.34 18.03
CA GLN A 40 -6.97 -1.02 17.52
C GLN A 40 -8.40 -0.65 17.91
N GLN A 41 -9.31 -1.62 17.96
CA GLN A 41 -10.68 -1.39 18.42
C GLN A 41 -10.68 -0.99 19.91
N GLN A 42 -9.94 -1.73 20.74
CA GLN A 42 -9.80 -1.40 22.16
C GLN A 42 -9.20 0.00 22.38
N LEU A 43 -8.21 0.40 21.57
CA LEU A 43 -7.66 1.76 21.59
C LEU A 43 -8.72 2.81 21.18
N SER A 44 -9.54 2.52 20.16
CA SER A 44 -10.62 3.41 19.73
C SER A 44 -11.65 3.64 20.84
N ASP A 45 -12.00 2.58 21.58
CA ASP A 45 -12.92 2.64 22.72
C ASP A 45 -12.36 3.49 23.88
N MET A 46 -11.02 3.61 23.98
CA MET A 46 -10.33 4.50 24.92
C MET A 46 -10.16 5.95 24.40
N GLY A 47 -10.63 6.27 23.19
CA GLY A 47 -10.54 7.61 22.60
C GLY A 47 -9.31 7.90 21.74
N TYR A 48 -8.50 6.88 21.42
CA TYR A 48 -7.43 6.99 20.41
C TYR A 48 -8.03 6.93 19.00
N LYS A 49 -8.43 8.08 18.47
CA LYS A 49 -9.13 8.20 17.19
C LYS A 49 -8.21 8.28 15.98
N TYR A 50 -6.94 8.61 16.17
CA TYR A 50 -5.93 8.52 15.12
C TYR A 50 -4.91 7.43 15.48
N GLN A 51 -4.84 6.38 14.66
CA GLN A 51 -3.96 5.24 14.90
C GLN A 51 -3.17 4.95 13.64
N PHE A 52 -1.86 4.74 13.77
CA PHE A 52 -0.98 4.60 12.62
C PHE A 52 0.18 3.66 12.93
N ILE A 53 0.71 3.02 11.89
CA ILE A 53 1.92 2.19 11.93
C ILE A 53 3.03 2.99 11.26
N THR A 54 3.99 3.50 12.03
CA THR A 54 5.00 4.45 11.52
C THR A 54 5.85 3.92 10.36
N LEU A 55 6.31 2.67 10.43
CA LEU A 55 7.28 2.10 9.49
C LEU A 55 6.68 1.05 8.53
N ALA A 56 5.35 1.02 8.37
CA ALA A 56 4.68 0.01 7.53
C ALA A 56 5.21 0.00 6.09
N GLY A 57 5.39 1.17 5.48
CA GLY A 57 5.87 1.29 4.11
C GLY A 57 7.29 0.76 3.92
N ILE A 58 8.20 1.05 4.85
CA ILE A 58 9.59 0.59 4.78
C ILE A 58 9.66 -0.93 4.92
N HIS A 59 8.99 -1.50 5.93
CA HIS A 59 8.97 -2.95 6.13
C HIS A 59 8.36 -3.69 4.94
N SER A 60 7.24 -3.19 4.40
CA SER A 60 6.59 -3.82 3.23
C SER A 60 7.49 -3.75 1.99
N MET A 61 8.00 -2.57 1.63
CA MET A 61 8.81 -2.38 0.43
C MET A 61 10.12 -3.17 0.49
N TRP A 62 10.88 -3.05 1.59
CA TRP A 62 12.19 -3.68 1.68
C TRP A 62 12.10 -5.20 1.78
N PHE A 63 11.10 -5.72 2.49
CA PHE A 63 10.90 -7.16 2.56
C PHE A 63 10.53 -7.74 1.19
N ASN A 64 9.58 -7.15 0.48
CA ASN A 64 9.19 -7.63 -0.86
C ASN A 64 10.35 -7.54 -1.87
N MET A 65 11.14 -6.47 -1.81
CA MET A 65 12.34 -6.36 -2.66
C MET A 65 13.40 -7.40 -2.30
N PHE A 66 13.63 -7.65 -1.01
CA PHE A 66 14.55 -8.71 -0.56
C PHE A 66 14.06 -10.10 -1.00
N ASP A 67 12.79 -10.42 -0.83
CA ASP A 67 12.20 -11.71 -1.23
C ASP A 67 12.35 -11.95 -2.74
N LEU A 68 12.04 -10.93 -3.57
CA LEU A 68 12.26 -10.97 -5.01
C LEU A 68 13.73 -11.17 -5.35
N ALA A 69 14.63 -10.32 -4.84
CA ALA A 69 16.06 -10.38 -5.16
C ALA A 69 16.70 -11.70 -4.72
N HIS A 70 16.31 -12.19 -3.54
CA HIS A 70 16.79 -13.46 -3.00
C HIS A 70 16.33 -14.63 -3.88
N ALA A 71 15.05 -14.68 -4.26
CA ALA A 71 14.53 -15.71 -5.16
C ALA A 71 15.22 -15.65 -6.53
N TYR A 72 15.30 -14.46 -7.14
CA TYR A 72 15.93 -14.23 -8.44
C TYR A 72 17.39 -14.72 -8.49
N ALA A 73 18.13 -14.57 -7.38
CA ALA A 73 19.51 -15.05 -7.26
C ALA A 73 19.66 -16.58 -7.18
N GLN A 74 18.59 -17.34 -6.89
CA GLN A 74 18.64 -18.81 -6.82
C GLN A 74 18.57 -19.49 -8.20
N GLY A 75 18.34 -18.74 -9.28
CA GLY A 75 18.18 -19.28 -10.65
C GLY A 75 16.79 -19.01 -11.21
N GLU A 76 16.45 -19.64 -12.33
CA GLU A 76 15.13 -19.54 -13.02
C GLU A 76 14.69 -18.15 -13.50
N GLY A 77 15.43 -17.09 -13.16
CA GLY A 77 15.34 -15.74 -13.72
C GLY A 77 13.92 -15.17 -13.66
N MET A 78 13.37 -14.84 -14.83
CA MET A 78 12.06 -14.18 -14.97
C MET A 78 10.90 -14.97 -14.34
N LYS A 79 11.03 -16.29 -14.16
CA LYS A 79 10.02 -17.08 -13.44
C LYS A 79 9.75 -16.50 -12.04
N HIS A 80 10.78 -16.10 -11.32
CA HIS A 80 10.62 -15.52 -9.99
C HIS A 80 9.99 -14.12 -10.01
N TYR A 81 10.26 -13.32 -11.05
CA TYR A 81 9.52 -12.06 -11.22
C TYR A 81 8.03 -12.31 -11.46
N VAL A 82 7.70 -13.28 -12.32
CA VAL A 82 6.31 -13.66 -12.63
C VAL A 82 5.58 -14.15 -11.37
N GLU A 83 6.21 -15.02 -10.59
CA GLU A 83 5.61 -15.63 -9.39
C GLU A 83 5.50 -14.66 -8.20
N ARG A 84 6.50 -13.80 -7.98
CA ARG A 84 6.57 -12.94 -6.78
C ARG A 84 5.92 -11.56 -6.98
N VAL A 85 5.82 -11.08 -8.22
CA VAL A 85 5.33 -9.74 -8.53
C VAL A 85 4.13 -9.79 -9.48
N GLN A 86 4.35 -10.26 -10.71
CA GLN A 86 3.36 -10.06 -11.78
C GLN A 86 2.04 -10.81 -11.55
N GLN A 87 2.08 -12.10 -11.22
CA GLN A 87 0.87 -12.89 -10.98
C GLN A 87 0.11 -12.43 -9.72
N PRO A 88 0.78 -12.10 -8.59
CA PRO A 88 0.12 -11.44 -7.47
C PRO A 88 -0.58 -10.13 -7.85
N GLU A 89 0.05 -9.26 -8.65
CA GLU A 89 -0.57 -8.02 -9.12
C GLU A 89 -1.81 -8.29 -9.98
N PHE A 90 -1.74 -9.22 -10.93
CA PHE A 90 -2.90 -9.64 -11.74
C PHE A 90 -4.01 -10.25 -10.89
N ALA A 91 -3.67 -11.06 -9.89
CA ALA A 91 -4.64 -11.64 -8.98
C ALA A 91 -5.32 -10.56 -8.12
N ALA A 92 -4.59 -9.52 -7.70
CA ALA A 92 -5.11 -8.41 -6.92
C ALA A 92 -5.95 -7.42 -7.77
N ALA A 93 -5.83 -7.45 -9.09
CA ALA A 93 -6.61 -6.57 -9.98
C ALA A 93 -8.13 -6.75 -9.80
N LYS A 94 -8.59 -7.99 -9.55
CA LYS A 94 -10.00 -8.29 -9.25
C LYS A 94 -10.50 -7.64 -7.95
N ASP A 95 -9.58 -7.32 -7.05
CA ASP A 95 -9.85 -6.71 -5.74
C ASP A 95 -9.60 -5.18 -5.76
N GLY A 96 -9.27 -4.61 -6.93
CA GLY A 96 -9.14 -3.17 -7.16
C GLY A 96 -7.71 -2.64 -7.34
N TYR A 97 -6.70 -3.49 -7.47
CA TYR A 97 -5.34 -3.06 -7.77
C TYR A 97 -5.18 -2.67 -9.25
N THR A 98 -4.64 -1.48 -9.54
CA THR A 98 -4.63 -0.91 -10.91
C THR A 98 -3.25 -0.78 -11.54
N PHE A 99 -2.16 -0.89 -10.76
CA PHE A 99 -0.80 -0.71 -11.27
C PHE A 99 -0.30 -1.84 -12.18
N VAL A 100 -1.10 -2.89 -12.41
CA VAL A 100 -0.88 -3.86 -13.50
C VAL A 100 -0.71 -3.15 -14.85
N SER A 101 -1.38 -2.00 -15.01
CA SER A 101 -1.31 -1.07 -16.13
C SER A 101 -0.52 0.18 -15.70
N HIS A 102 0.80 0.03 -15.58
CA HIS A 102 1.64 1.07 -14.97
C HIS A 102 1.68 2.38 -15.78
N GLN A 103 1.55 2.34 -17.11
CA GLN A 103 1.45 3.55 -17.94
C GLN A 103 0.15 4.31 -17.64
N GLN A 104 -0.96 3.59 -17.53
CA GLN A 104 -2.23 4.19 -17.11
C GLN A 104 -2.11 4.82 -15.71
N GLU A 105 -1.50 4.13 -14.75
CA GLU A 105 -1.41 4.64 -13.37
C GLU A 105 -0.59 5.94 -13.28
N VAL A 106 0.52 6.03 -14.01
CA VAL A 106 1.36 7.25 -14.03
C VAL A 106 0.78 8.36 -14.91
N GLY A 107 -0.41 8.16 -15.48
CA GLY A 107 -1.18 9.19 -16.16
C GLY A 107 -0.88 9.35 -17.64
N THR A 108 -0.30 8.35 -18.32
CA THR A 108 0.00 8.43 -19.76
C THR A 108 -1.25 8.79 -20.57
N GLY A 109 -2.40 8.18 -20.26
CA GLY A 109 -3.68 8.51 -20.92
C GLY A 109 -4.23 9.90 -20.60
N TYR A 110 -3.88 10.46 -19.44
CA TYR A 110 -4.20 11.86 -19.13
C TYR A 110 -3.41 12.80 -20.03
N PHE A 111 -2.09 12.59 -20.17
CA PHE A 111 -1.25 13.43 -21.02
C PHE A 111 -1.54 13.25 -22.51
N ASP A 112 -1.97 12.08 -22.96
CA ASP A 112 -2.47 11.88 -24.32
C ASP A 112 -3.69 12.77 -24.60
N LYS A 113 -4.68 12.79 -23.70
CA LYS A 113 -5.86 13.67 -23.84
C LYS A 113 -5.47 15.14 -23.87
N VAL A 114 -4.56 15.57 -22.98
CA VAL A 114 -4.03 16.94 -22.98
C VAL A 114 -3.41 17.28 -24.35
N THR A 115 -2.60 16.38 -24.90
CA THR A 115 -1.96 16.55 -26.20
C THR A 115 -2.97 16.64 -27.34
N THR A 116 -3.94 15.72 -27.38
CA THR A 116 -5.01 15.72 -28.38
C THR A 116 -5.82 17.01 -28.35
N ILE A 117 -6.17 17.53 -27.16
CA ILE A 117 -6.91 18.79 -27.01
C ILE A 117 -6.09 19.97 -27.54
N ILE A 118 -4.81 20.08 -27.15
CA ILE A 118 -3.90 21.15 -27.61
C ILE A 118 -3.75 21.14 -29.14
N GLN A 119 -3.68 19.95 -29.73
CA GLN A 119 -3.50 19.78 -31.18
C GLN A 119 -4.83 19.77 -31.97
N GLY A 120 -5.94 20.17 -31.35
CA GLY A 120 -7.23 20.28 -32.03
C GLY A 120 -7.80 18.96 -32.54
N GLY A 121 -7.46 17.84 -31.90
CA GLY A 121 -7.96 16.51 -32.24
C GLY A 121 -7.10 15.70 -33.23
N ALA A 122 -5.99 16.25 -33.72
CA ALA A 122 -5.17 15.64 -34.78
C ALA A 122 -3.75 15.26 -34.31
N SER A 123 -3.63 14.60 -33.15
CA SER A 123 -2.32 14.13 -32.67
C SER A 123 -1.90 12.83 -33.33
N SER A 124 -0.68 12.78 -33.90
CA SER A 124 -0.06 11.56 -34.44
C SER A 124 0.97 10.93 -33.48
N VAL A 125 1.08 11.42 -32.23
CA VAL A 125 2.14 11.07 -31.28
C VAL A 125 1.63 10.72 -29.87
N THR A 126 0.42 10.17 -29.76
CA THR A 126 -0.12 9.66 -28.48
C THR A 126 0.67 8.44 -28.01
N ALA A 127 0.94 8.33 -26.71
CA ALA A 127 1.80 7.32 -26.12
C ALA A 127 1.09 5.99 -25.81
N LEU A 128 -0.22 5.98 -25.56
CA LEU A 128 -0.97 4.74 -25.26
C LEU A 128 -1.31 3.93 -26.52
N THR A 129 -1.72 4.59 -27.61
CA THR A 129 -2.13 3.94 -28.85
C THR A 129 -0.96 3.14 -29.44
N GLY A 130 -1.07 1.81 -29.47
CA GLY A 130 -0.02 0.90 -29.95
C GLY A 130 1.04 0.51 -28.91
N SER A 131 0.82 0.82 -27.62
CA SER A 131 1.71 0.40 -26.54
C SER A 131 1.61 -1.11 -26.24
N THR A 132 2.66 -1.69 -25.66
CA THR A 132 2.60 -3.08 -25.15
C THR A 132 1.59 -3.22 -24.02
N GLU A 133 1.30 -2.13 -23.30
CA GLU A 133 0.27 -2.12 -22.26
C GLU A 133 -1.12 -2.38 -22.86
N GLU A 134 -1.51 -1.63 -23.90
CA GLU A 134 -2.80 -1.83 -24.60
C GLU A 134 -3.00 -3.24 -25.16
N SER A 135 -1.92 -3.96 -25.48
CA SER A 135 -1.99 -5.28 -26.13
C SER A 135 -1.79 -6.48 -25.21
N GLN A 136 -1.25 -6.28 -24.00
CA GLN A 136 -0.83 -7.38 -23.12
C GLN A 136 -1.42 -7.30 -21.70
N PHE A 137 -2.09 -6.19 -21.36
CA PHE A 137 -2.67 -5.91 -20.05
C PHE A 137 -4.13 -5.46 -20.21
#